data_AF-A0A239KPH1-F1
#
_entry.id   AF-A0A239KPH1-F1
#
_cell.length_a   1.000
_cell.length_b   1.000
_cell.length_c   1.000
_cell.angle_alpha   90.00
_cell.angle_beta   90.00
_cell.angle_gamma   90.00
#
_symmetry.space_group_name_H-M   'P 1'
#
loop_
_entity.id
_entity.type
_entity.pdbx_description
1 polymer ?
#
loop_
_entity_poly.entity_id
_entity_poly.type
_entity_poly.pdbx_seq_one_letter_code
_entity_poly.pdbx_strand_id
1 'polypeptide(L)'
;MNWLFIGLALAFCHLIWFGWLISQKNYNRQLLIVAIAHFPYLLANLVAPFRGFFDSEYAGYQFGLIKIPAGIWVTIITGFIVVGSFLIASKALKNQMERLWIFTFLFDLGLLITMAGPMFFGILFNPTASNIQLGEYMTISGIWVALITFFLFAGPTLYSITTSAKKIRQTI
;
A
#
# COMPACT_ATOMS: atom_id res chain seq x y z
N MET A 1 19.82 8.05 13.00
CA MET A 1 19.49 8.51 11.62
C MET A 1 18.04 8.94 11.58
N ASN A 2 17.70 10.10 11.00
CA ASN A 2 16.30 10.53 10.93
C ASN A 2 15.61 9.91 9.70
N TRP A 3 14.89 8.82 9.95
CA TRP A 3 14.18 8.03 8.96
C TRP A 3 13.04 8.76 8.24
N LEU A 4 12.50 9.82 8.84
CA LEU A 4 11.46 10.65 8.22
C LEU A 4 12.01 11.35 6.97
N PHE A 5 13.21 11.95 7.05
CA PHE A 5 13.80 12.65 5.90
C PHE A 5 14.11 11.69 4.75
N ILE A 6 14.59 10.47 5.06
CA ILE A 6 14.83 9.42 4.06
C ILE A 6 13.51 9.01 3.41
N GLY A 7 12.47 8.79 4.22
CA GLY A 7 11.13 8.45 3.72
C GLY A 7 10.53 9.52 2.82
N LEU A 8 10.63 10.80 3.21
CA LEU A 8 10.14 11.92 2.42
C LEU A 8 10.89 12.04 1.08
N ALA A 9 12.22 11.91 1.09
CA ALA A 9 13.01 11.94 -0.13
C ALA A 9 12.64 10.81 -1.09
N LEU A 10 12.53 9.58 -0.58
CA LEU A 10 12.09 8.43 -1.38
C LEU A 10 10.66 8.62 -1.90
N ALA A 11 9.74 9.09 -1.06
CA ALA A 11 8.35 9.33 -1.45
C ALA A 11 8.27 10.39 -2.56
N PHE A 12 9.06 11.46 -2.45
CA PHE A 12 9.14 12.50 -3.47
C PHE A 12 9.63 11.96 -4.82
N CYS A 13 10.66 11.10 -4.82
CA CYS A 13 11.11 10.44 -6.05
C CYS A 13 10.00 9.59 -6.70
N HIS A 14 9.23 8.85 -5.90
CA HIS A 14 8.09 8.08 -6.40
C HIS A 14 6.98 8.97 -6.94
N LEU A 15 6.67 10.08 -6.27
CA LEU A 15 5.67 11.05 -6.74
C LEU A 15 6.08 11.69 -8.06
N ILE A 16 7.35 12.06 -8.25
CA ILE A 16 7.86 12.56 -9.53
C ILE A 16 7.70 11.48 -10.62
N TRP A 17 8.13 10.25 -10.34
CA TRP A 17 8.05 9.16 -11.29
C TRP A 17 6.61 8.88 -11.74
N PHE A 18 5.69 8.73 -10.79
CA PHE A 18 4.29 8.48 -11.10
C PHE A 18 3.60 9.70 -11.71
N GLY A 19 3.95 10.91 -11.30
CA GLY A 19 3.47 12.15 -11.93
C GLY A 19 3.87 12.23 -13.41
N TRP A 20 5.11 11.86 -13.72
CA TRP A 20 5.59 11.75 -15.10
C TRP A 20 4.82 10.68 -15.90
N LEU A 21 4.61 9.47 -15.34
CA LEU A 21 3.81 8.43 -16.01
C LEU A 21 2.35 8.85 -16.22
N ILE A 22 1.75 9.54 -15.26
CA ILE A 22 0.39 10.08 -15.38
C ILE A 22 0.33 11.15 -16.48
N SER A 23 1.35 12.02 -16.57
CA SER A 23 1.39 13.08 -17.59
C SER A 23 1.41 12.54 -19.03
N GLN A 24 1.92 11.32 -19.23
CA GLN A 24 1.93 10.65 -20.54
C GLN A 24 0.56 10.19 -21.03
N LYS A 25 -0.45 10.13 -20.15
CA LYS A 25 -1.83 9.70 -20.48
C LYS A 25 -1.94 8.34 -21.20
N ASN A 26 -0.97 7.46 -20.98
CA ASN A 26 -0.90 6.13 -21.59
C ASN A 26 -1.75 5.08 -20.86
N TYR A 27 -2.72 5.48 -20.04
CA TYR A 27 -3.53 4.60 -19.20
C TYR A 27 -5.03 4.89 -19.39
N ASN A 28 -5.86 3.91 -19.04
CA ASN A 28 -7.30 4.11 -18.91
C ASN A 28 -7.71 4.32 -17.44
N ARG A 29 -8.94 4.78 -17.21
CA ARG A 29 -9.45 5.06 -15.85
C ARG A 29 -9.35 3.86 -14.90
N GLN A 30 -9.56 2.64 -15.40
CA GLN A 30 -9.49 1.43 -14.57
C GLN A 30 -8.05 1.19 -14.09
N LEU A 31 -7.07 1.32 -14.97
CA LEU A 31 -5.65 1.15 -14.66
C LEU A 31 -5.12 2.24 -13.74
N LEU A 32 -5.65 3.47 -13.86
CA LEU A 32 -5.34 4.52 -12.89
C LEU A 32 -5.77 4.13 -11.48
N ILE A 33 -6.98 3.57 -11.32
CA ILE A 33 -7.47 3.16 -10.00
C ILE A 33 -6.64 1.99 -9.45
N VAL A 34 -6.26 1.03 -10.29
CA VAL A 34 -5.33 -0.06 -9.91
C VAL A 34 -4.01 0.53 -9.42
N ALA A 35 -3.43 1.51 -10.13
CA ALA A 35 -2.19 2.14 -9.69
C ALA A 35 -2.35 2.88 -8.35
N ILE A 36 -3.43 3.64 -8.19
CA ILE A 36 -3.74 4.38 -6.95
C ILE A 36 -3.89 3.42 -5.76
N ALA A 37 -4.49 2.24 -5.94
CA ALA A 37 -4.66 1.26 -4.88
C ALA A 37 -3.32 0.82 -4.24
N HIS A 38 -2.23 0.88 -5.00
CA HIS A 38 -0.91 0.45 -4.56
C HIS A 38 -0.10 1.57 -3.88
N PHE A 39 -0.51 2.84 -4.03
CA PHE A 39 0.26 3.98 -3.48
C PHE A 39 0.31 3.98 -1.95
N PRO A 40 -0.79 3.75 -1.22
CA PRO A 40 -0.75 3.76 0.24
C PRO A 40 0.16 2.67 0.80
N TYR A 41 0.15 1.47 0.20
CA TYR A 41 1.08 0.40 0.60
C TYR A 41 2.53 0.74 0.28
N LEU A 42 2.80 1.31 -0.90
CA LEU A 42 4.14 1.74 -1.25
C LEU A 42 4.68 2.79 -0.28
N LEU A 43 3.90 3.84 -0.01
CA LEU A 43 4.34 4.98 0.82
C LEU A 43 4.43 4.62 2.29
N ALA A 44 3.45 3.87 2.84
CA ALA A 44 3.46 3.46 4.24
C ALA A 44 4.64 2.53 4.58
N ASN A 45 5.12 1.77 3.60
CA ASN A 45 6.18 0.78 3.80
C ASN A 45 7.54 1.22 3.29
N LEU A 46 7.64 2.40 2.68
CA LEU A 46 8.80 2.79 1.88
C LEU A 46 10.14 2.74 2.62
N VAL A 47 10.11 3.08 3.91
CA VAL A 47 11.31 3.16 4.75
C VAL A 47 11.62 1.85 5.46
N ALA A 48 10.61 1.00 5.67
CA ALA A 48 10.75 -0.23 6.46
C ALA A 48 11.84 -1.17 5.94
N PRO A 49 12.06 -1.35 4.62
CA PRO A 49 13.10 -2.24 4.14
C PRO A 49 14.51 -1.78 4.50
N PHE A 50 14.76 -0.48 4.39
CA PHE A 50 16.04 0.13 4.71
C PHE A 50 16.27 0.12 6.22
N ARG A 51 15.23 0.44 7.00
CA ARG A 51 15.32 0.45 8.46
C ARG A 51 15.58 -0.95 9.01
N GLY A 52 14.92 -1.98 8.48
CA GLY A 52 15.18 -3.36 8.85
C GLY A 52 16.62 -3.84 8.59
N PHE A 53 17.34 -3.21 7.65
CA PHE A 53 18.71 -3.57 7.29
C PHE A 53 19.76 -2.72 8.02
N PHE A 54 19.55 -1.40 8.14
CA PHE A 54 20.56 -0.45 8.62
C PHE A 54 20.38 -0.01 10.08
N ASP A 55 19.21 -0.23 10.69
CA ASP A 55 18.91 0.20 12.06
C ASP A 55 18.89 -1.00 13.01
N SER A 56 19.97 -1.18 13.77
CA SER A 56 20.05 -2.25 14.78
C SER A 56 19.08 -2.07 15.94
N GLU A 57 18.55 -0.85 16.15
CA GLU A 57 17.58 -0.53 17.21
C GLU A 57 16.13 -0.59 16.69
N TYR A 58 15.90 -1.00 15.44
CA TYR A 58 14.55 -1.09 14.90
C TYR A 58 13.74 -2.16 15.63
N ALA A 59 12.64 -1.78 16.27
CA ALA A 59 11.79 -2.68 17.06
C ALA A 59 11.08 -3.79 16.24
N GLY A 60 11.24 -3.80 14.91
CA GLY A 60 10.53 -4.68 14.00
C GLY A 60 9.36 -3.97 13.31
N TYR A 61 8.59 -4.74 12.55
CA TYR A 61 7.52 -4.23 11.71
C TYR A 61 6.18 -4.82 12.13
N GLN A 62 5.19 -3.95 12.31
CA GLN A 62 3.81 -4.34 12.58
C GLN A 62 2.85 -3.54 11.72
N PHE A 63 2.09 -4.22 10.85
CA PHE A 63 1.05 -3.60 10.03
C PHE A 63 -0.04 -4.62 9.69
N GLY A 64 -1.27 -4.35 10.12
CA GLY A 64 -2.36 -5.33 10.04
C GLY A 64 -2.00 -6.59 10.83
N LEU A 65 -2.09 -7.76 10.19
CA LEU A 65 -1.70 -9.06 10.74
C LEU A 65 -0.21 -9.35 10.58
N ILE A 66 0.53 -8.56 9.81
CA ILE A 66 1.96 -8.78 9.60
C ILE A 66 2.70 -8.27 10.84
N LYS A 67 3.32 -9.18 11.58
CA LYS A 67 4.22 -8.88 12.70
C LYS A 67 5.54 -9.60 12.48
N ILE A 68 6.60 -8.83 12.25
CA ILE A 68 7.93 -9.35 11.92
C ILE A 68 8.92 -8.77 12.93
N PRO A 69 9.74 -9.62 13.59
CA PRO A 69 10.79 -9.13 14.46
C PRO A 69 11.84 -8.31 13.67
N ALA A 70 12.66 -7.56 14.39
CA ALA A 70 13.76 -6.82 13.81
C ALA A 70 14.68 -7.69 12.93
N GLY A 71 15.31 -7.06 11.94
CA GLY A 71 16.32 -7.68 11.08
C GLY A 71 15.86 -7.95 9.64
N ILE A 72 16.58 -8.85 8.97
CA ILE A 72 16.52 -9.03 7.50
C ILE A 72 15.12 -9.40 6.98
N TRP A 73 14.30 -10.07 7.79
CA TRP A 73 12.96 -10.47 7.39
C TRP A 73 12.03 -9.28 7.15
N VAL A 74 12.21 -8.17 7.88
CA VAL A 74 11.51 -6.91 7.59
C VAL A 74 11.86 -6.47 6.18
N THR A 75 13.15 -6.44 5.85
CA THR A 75 13.65 -6.01 4.55
C THR A 75 13.09 -6.84 3.41
N ILE A 76 13.05 -8.16 3.57
CA ILE A 76 12.53 -9.07 2.55
C ILE A 76 11.02 -8.85 2.35
N ILE A 77 10.24 -8.87 3.42
CA ILE A 77 8.78 -8.85 3.32
C ILE A 77 8.28 -7.46 2.91
N THR A 78 8.74 -6.40 3.59
CA THR A 78 8.33 -5.03 3.25
C THR A 78 8.94 -4.60 1.92
N GLY A 79 10.13 -5.09 1.57
CA GLY A 79 10.73 -4.87 0.26
C GLY A 79 9.91 -5.48 -0.86
N PHE A 80 9.41 -6.70 -0.67
CA PHE A 80 8.47 -7.33 -1.61
C PHE A 80 7.19 -6.52 -1.77
N ILE A 81 6.62 -5.99 -0.67
CA ILE A 81 5.43 -5.14 -0.71
C ILE A 81 5.71 -3.84 -1.50
N VAL A 82 6.81 -3.16 -1.20
CA VAL A 82 7.19 -1.89 -1.86
C VAL A 82 7.47 -2.11 -3.35
N VAL A 83 8.32 -3.09 -3.69
CA VAL A 83 8.69 -3.39 -5.07
C VAL A 83 7.50 -3.92 -5.85
N GLY A 84 6.71 -4.84 -5.29
CA GLY A 84 5.50 -5.36 -5.92
C GLY A 84 4.50 -4.25 -6.23
N SER A 85 4.23 -3.38 -5.24
CA SER A 85 3.34 -2.23 -5.41
C SER A 85 3.85 -1.24 -6.45
N PHE A 86 5.17 -0.97 -6.44
CA PHE A 86 5.80 -0.09 -7.42
C PHE A 86 5.67 -0.62 -8.86
N LEU A 87 5.95 -1.92 -9.04
CA LEU A 87 5.91 -2.57 -10.34
C LEU A 87 4.49 -2.62 -10.90
N ILE A 88 3.51 -3.03 -10.09
CA ILE A 88 2.10 -3.06 -10.51
C ILE A 88 1.62 -1.66 -10.87
N ALA A 89 1.85 -0.66 -10.01
CA ALA A 89 1.42 0.71 -10.30
C ALA A 89 2.09 1.27 -11.57
N SER A 90 3.40 1.07 -11.72
CA SER A 90 4.13 1.53 -12.90
C SER A 90 3.65 0.84 -14.19
N LYS A 91 3.39 -0.47 -14.13
CA LYS A 91 2.91 -1.24 -15.28
C LYS A 91 1.46 -0.90 -15.63
N ALA A 92 0.62 -0.62 -14.63
CA ALA A 92 -0.74 -0.16 -14.83
C ALA A 92 -0.76 1.20 -15.54
N LEU A 93 0.04 2.17 -15.07
CA LEU A 93 0.13 3.49 -15.70
C LEU A 93 0.76 3.49 -17.09
N LYS A 94 1.59 2.49 -17.40
CA LYS A 94 2.13 2.25 -18.75
C LYS A 94 1.19 1.43 -19.65
N ASN A 95 0.04 0.99 -19.15
CA ASN A 95 -0.88 0.07 -19.84
C ASN A 95 -0.20 -1.24 -20.30
N GLN A 96 0.67 -1.80 -19.47
CA GLN A 96 1.44 -3.03 -19.73
C GLN A 96 1.06 -4.17 -18.77
N MET A 97 -0.23 -4.35 -18.51
CA MET A 97 -0.74 -5.30 -17.50
C MET A 97 -1.05 -6.71 -18.02
N GLU A 98 -0.91 -6.95 -19.33
CA GLU A 98 -1.41 -8.17 -20.01
C GLU A 98 -1.04 -9.49 -19.32
N ARG A 99 0.18 -9.62 -18.80
CA ARG A 99 0.67 -10.83 -18.12
C ARG A 99 0.70 -10.74 -16.60
N LEU A 100 0.36 -9.59 -16.04
CA LEU A 100 0.48 -9.31 -14.61
C LEU A 100 -0.84 -9.38 -13.87
N TRP A 101 -1.97 -9.62 -14.55
CA TRP A 101 -3.29 -9.65 -13.90
C TRP A 101 -3.41 -10.71 -12.82
N ILE A 102 -2.89 -11.93 -13.04
CA ILE A 102 -2.91 -13.00 -12.03
C ILE A 102 -2.04 -12.61 -10.83
N PHE A 103 -0.82 -12.12 -11.09
CA PHE A 103 0.08 -11.66 -10.03
C PHE A 103 -0.54 -10.52 -9.21
N THR A 104 -1.12 -9.53 -9.90
CA THR A 104 -1.79 -8.38 -9.28
C THR A 104 -2.96 -8.83 -8.43
N PHE A 105 -3.80 -9.73 -8.94
CA PHE A 105 -4.91 -10.30 -8.18
C PHE A 105 -4.45 -10.99 -6.90
N LEU A 106 -3.44 -11.87 -6.99
CA LEU A 106 -2.92 -12.59 -5.83
C LEU A 106 -2.23 -11.65 -4.83
N PHE A 107 -1.48 -10.68 -5.33
CA PHE A 107 -0.80 -9.68 -4.51
C PHE A 107 -1.81 -8.80 -3.77
N ASP A 108 -2.80 -8.25 -4.47
CA ASP A 108 -3.87 -7.44 -3.88
C ASP A 108 -4.69 -8.24 -2.87
N LEU A 109 -4.98 -9.50 -3.16
CA LEU A 109 -5.67 -10.38 -2.23
C LEU A 109 -4.85 -10.58 -0.94
N GLY A 110 -3.54 -10.78 -1.08
CA GLY A 110 -2.60 -10.82 0.04
C GLY A 110 -2.61 -9.53 0.86
N LEU A 111 -2.50 -8.37 0.20
CA LEU A 111 -2.55 -7.05 0.86
C LEU A 111 -3.89 -6.80 1.56
N LEU A 112 -5.00 -7.21 0.95
CA LEU A 112 -6.32 -7.08 1.54
C LEU A 112 -6.45 -7.95 2.78
N ILE A 113 -6.10 -9.24 2.71
CA ILE A 113 -6.26 -10.19 3.82
C ILE A 113 -5.33 -9.84 4.97
N THR A 114 -4.08 -9.48 4.69
CA THR A 114 -3.05 -9.32 5.73
C THR A 114 -2.97 -7.91 6.29
N MET A 115 -3.30 -6.88 5.50
CA MET A 115 -3.09 -5.49 5.91
C MET A 115 -4.43 -4.73 6.00
N ALA A 116 -5.13 -4.55 4.88
CA ALA A 116 -6.26 -3.62 4.84
C ALA A 116 -7.54 -4.14 5.50
N GLY A 117 -7.87 -5.41 5.32
CA GLY A 117 -9.04 -6.07 5.91
C GLY A 117 -9.00 -6.05 7.43
N PRO A 118 -7.91 -6.52 8.08
CA PRO A 118 -7.75 -6.51 9.52
C PRO A 118 -7.86 -5.10 10.12
N MET A 119 -7.26 -4.11 9.46
CA MET A 119 -7.39 -2.70 9.88
C MET A 119 -8.84 -2.23 9.77
N PHE A 120 -9.50 -2.46 8.63
CA PHE A 120 -10.88 -2.07 8.41
C PHE A 120 -11.84 -2.72 9.41
N PHE A 121 -11.76 -4.05 9.60
CA PHE A 121 -12.61 -4.77 10.55
C PHE A 121 -12.32 -4.38 12.00
N GLY A 122 -11.05 -4.20 12.37
CA GLY A 122 -10.67 -3.73 13.70
C GLY A 122 -11.31 -2.39 14.04
N ILE A 123 -11.31 -1.45 13.09
CA ILE A 123 -11.95 -0.14 13.28
C ILE A 123 -13.48 -0.26 13.24
N LEU A 124 -14.05 -1.10 12.36
CA LEU A 124 -15.49 -1.27 12.23
C LEU A 124 -16.14 -1.85 13.49
N PHE A 125 -15.50 -2.85 14.10
CA PHE A 125 -16.05 -3.54 15.27
C PHE A 125 -15.61 -2.91 16.61
N ASN A 126 -14.53 -2.13 16.63
CA ASN A 126 -14.09 -1.39 17.82
C ASN A 126 -13.63 0.04 17.46
N PRO A 127 -14.55 0.92 17.04
CA PRO A 127 -14.21 2.26 16.57
C PRO A 127 -13.62 3.13 17.69
N THR A 128 -13.99 2.89 18.95
CA THR A 128 -13.49 3.62 20.12
C THR A 128 -12.02 3.37 20.43
N ALA A 129 -11.48 2.21 20.03
CA ALA A 129 -10.05 1.90 20.18
C ALA A 129 -9.17 2.56 19.12
N SER A 130 -9.76 3.15 18.08
CA SER A 130 -9.08 3.63 16.89
C SER A 130 -9.15 5.14 16.76
N ASN A 131 -8.51 5.87 17.69
CA ASN A 131 -8.35 7.32 17.57
C ASN A 131 -6.95 7.62 17.04
N ILE A 132 -6.85 8.42 15.98
CA ILE A 132 -5.57 8.97 15.52
C ILE A 132 -5.38 10.34 16.19
N GLN A 133 -4.34 10.45 17.02
CA GLN A 133 -3.91 11.73 17.58
C GLN A 133 -2.99 12.42 16.55
N LEU A 134 -3.44 13.57 16.04
CA LEU A 134 -2.67 14.40 15.11
C LEU A 134 -1.86 15.51 15.82
N GLY A 135 -1.79 15.46 17.15
CA GLY A 135 -1.17 16.48 18.01
C GLY A 135 -2.07 16.85 19.18
N GLU A 136 -1.68 17.89 19.95
CA GLU A 136 -2.21 18.18 21.29
C GLU A 136 -3.73 18.42 21.37
N TYR A 137 -4.43 18.71 20.27
CA TYR A 137 -5.86 19.03 20.29
C TYR A 137 -6.69 18.43 19.13
N MET A 138 -6.09 17.62 18.26
CA MET A 138 -6.80 17.02 17.12
C MET A 138 -6.81 15.51 17.23
N THR A 139 -7.99 14.96 17.51
CA THR A 139 -8.28 13.54 17.42
C THR A 139 -9.23 13.30 16.27
N ILE A 140 -8.84 12.44 15.33
CA ILE A 140 -9.78 11.92 14.34
C ILE A 140 -10.56 10.80 15.04
N SER A 141 -11.89 10.95 15.10
CA SER A 141 -12.77 9.94 15.71
C SER A 141 -12.82 8.66 14.89
N GLY A 142 -13.08 7.53 15.56
CA GLY A 142 -13.01 6.18 14.97
C GLY A 142 -13.75 5.98 13.65
N ILE A 143 -14.93 6.59 13.46
CA ILE A 143 -15.68 6.47 12.20
C ILE A 143 -14.93 7.11 11.02
N TRP A 144 -14.29 8.27 11.25
CA TRP A 144 -13.50 8.95 10.23
C TRP A 144 -12.22 8.20 9.94
N VAL A 145 -11.59 7.62 10.98
CA VAL A 145 -10.46 6.71 10.79
C VAL A 145 -10.87 5.51 9.93
N ALA A 146 -12.04 4.91 10.19
CA ALA A 146 -12.57 3.77 9.42
C ALA A 146 -12.74 4.13 7.94
N LEU A 147 -13.37 5.28 7.67
CA LEU A 147 -13.59 5.77 6.32
C LEU A 147 -12.26 6.06 5.61
N ILE A 148 -11.33 6.74 6.27
CA ILE A 148 -10.00 7.02 5.71
C ILE A 148 -9.27 5.71 5.39
N THR A 149 -9.26 4.75 6.33
CA THR A 149 -8.66 3.43 6.10
C THR A 149 -9.33 2.68 4.96
N PHE A 150 -10.66 2.74 4.86
CA PHE A 150 -11.39 2.13 3.75
C PHE A 150 -11.03 2.79 2.42
N PHE A 151 -11.11 4.11 2.32
CA PHE A 151 -10.87 4.84 1.06
C PHE A 151 -9.41 4.84 0.63
N LEU A 152 -8.46 4.74 1.56
CA LEU A 152 -7.04 4.65 1.22
C LEU A 152 -6.62 3.21 0.94
N PHE A 153 -7.08 2.22 1.71
CA PHE A 153 -6.59 0.84 1.59
C PHE A 153 -7.66 -0.10 1.05
N ALA A 154 -8.68 -0.43 1.85
CA ALA A 154 -9.57 -1.57 1.55
C ALA A 154 -10.37 -1.39 0.25
N GLY A 155 -10.97 -0.22 0.04
CA GLY A 155 -11.81 0.09 -1.12
C GLY A 155 -11.05 0.03 -2.45
N PRO A 156 -9.96 0.79 -2.63
CA PRO A 156 -9.14 0.72 -3.84
C PRO A 156 -8.59 -0.69 -4.11
N THR A 157 -8.14 -1.41 -3.08
CA THR A 157 -7.64 -2.78 -3.22
C THR A 157 -8.74 -3.75 -3.65
N LEU A 158 -9.94 -3.66 -3.05
CA LEU A 158 -11.11 -4.43 -3.49
C LEU A 158 -11.47 -4.16 -4.95
N TYR A 159 -11.42 -2.90 -5.37
CA TYR A 159 -11.64 -2.53 -6.77
C TYR A 159 -10.58 -3.14 -7.69
N SER A 160 -9.30 -3.07 -7.29
CA SER A 160 -8.19 -3.66 -8.05
C SER A 160 -8.34 -5.18 -8.21
N ILE A 161 -8.72 -5.89 -7.13
CA ILE A 161 -9.02 -7.33 -7.13
C ILE A 161 -10.15 -7.65 -8.11
N THR A 162 -11.28 -6.95 -8.00
CA THR A 162 -12.44 -7.23 -8.87
C THR A 162 -12.14 -6.94 -10.34
N THR A 163 -11.36 -5.90 -10.63
CA THR A 163 -10.90 -5.57 -11.98
C THR A 163 -9.97 -6.64 -12.53
N SER A 164 -8.98 -7.05 -11.74
CA SER A 164 -8.03 -8.10 -12.11
C SER A 164 -8.72 -9.43 -12.35
N ALA A 165 -9.67 -9.82 -11.49
CA ALA A 165 -10.47 -11.03 -11.64
C ALA A 165 -11.30 -11.02 -12.95
N LYS A 166 -11.94 -9.89 -13.27
CA LYS A 166 -12.67 -9.73 -14.55
C LYS A 166 -11.74 -9.88 -15.76
N LYS A 167 -10.53 -9.33 -15.69
CA LYS A 167 -9.54 -9.40 -16.78
C LYS A 167 -8.99 -10.81 -16.98
N ILE A 168 -8.70 -11.54 -15.90
CA ILE A 168 -8.25 -12.93 -15.96
C ILE A 168 -9.30 -13.79 -16.67
N ARG A 169 -10.58 -13.64 -16.33
CA ARG A 169 -11.69 -14.38 -16.98
C ARG A 169 -11.86 -14.10 -18.47
N GLN A 170 -11.37 -12.96 -18.97
CA GLN A 170 -11.43 -12.61 -20.39
C GLN A 170 -10.25 -13.18 -21.20
N THR A 171 -9.21 -13.67 -20.51
CA THR A 171 -7.95 -14.12 -21.13
C THR A 171 -7.83 -15.64 -21.20
N ILE A 172 -8.66 -16.36 -20.41
CA ILE A 172 -8.80 -17.82 -20.41
C ILE A 172 -10.01 -18.18 -21.29
#